data_AF-A0A437UPC1-F1
#
_entry.id   AF-A0A437UPC1-F1
#
_cell.length_a   1.000
_cell.length_b   1.000
_cell.length_c   1.000
_cell.angle_alpha   90.00
_cell.angle_beta   90.00
_cell.angle_gamma   90.00
#
_symmetry.space_group_name_H-M   'P 1'
#
loop_
_entity.id
_entity.type
_entity.pdbx_description
1 polymer ?
#
loop_
_entity_poly.entity_id
_entity_poly.type
_entity_poly.pdbx_seq_one_letter_code
_entity_poly.pdbx_strand_id
1 'polypeptide(L)'
;MLVQSIVLGLIGVFVMLDSRLLGRLNFERPLIVGTLVGLALGDLEKGLLVGASIELISLGVVQVGAAVPADMTLGAVIATAFAILSGSNAETALTIAIPIAILGQLLGILMRTVLASLTHRADALIEEGKFKRVQHIHIVWGTILYSLMYFVPIFLAIYFGTDLVKSIVDAIPEWITDGLNLASKLLPAYGFALLLQTMLSKKMMPFLVLGFLITAYSGLGITGVALFAGIVAFVMYQIEANKSGGSGGSGPDQEPDALDDL
;
A
#
# COMPACT_ATOMS: atom_id res chain seq x y z
N MET A 1 -18.09 18.86 15.77
CA MET A 1 -17.79 18.86 14.32
C MET A 1 -16.43 19.47 14.00
N LEU A 2 -16.20 20.79 14.03
CA LEU A 2 -14.90 21.37 13.60
C LEU A 2 -13.67 20.76 14.29
N VAL A 3 -13.67 20.68 15.62
CA VAL A 3 -12.54 20.12 16.38
C VAL A 3 -12.33 18.65 16.05
N GLN A 4 -13.41 17.87 15.93
CA GLN A 4 -13.34 16.45 15.58
C GLN A 4 -12.77 16.26 14.16
N SER A 5 -13.20 17.07 13.18
CA SER A 5 -12.68 17.02 11.81
C SER A 5 -11.19 17.33 11.75
N ILE A 6 -10.71 18.30 12.54
CA ILE A 6 -9.27 18.63 12.62
C ILE A 6 -8.51 17.47 13.27
N VAL A 7 -8.97 16.96 14.41
CA VAL A 7 -8.31 15.86 15.13
C VAL A 7 -8.23 14.61 14.25
N LEU A 8 -9.32 14.26 13.56
CA LEU A 8 -9.36 13.09 12.68
C LEU A 8 -8.51 13.30 11.42
N GLY A 9 -8.46 14.51 10.89
CA GLY A 9 -7.52 14.89 9.83
C GLY A 9 -6.06 14.71 10.27
N LEU A 10 -5.72 15.14 11.48
CA LEU A 10 -4.37 14.95 12.06
C LEU A 10 -4.04 13.49 12.32
N ILE A 11 -5.01 12.67 12.74
CA ILE A 11 -4.84 11.22 12.85
C ILE A 11 -4.53 10.63 11.48
N GLY A 12 -5.26 11.03 10.44
CA GLY A 12 -4.97 10.61 9.06
C GLY A 12 -3.56 10.98 8.60
N VAL A 13 -3.10 12.18 8.94
CA VAL A 13 -1.72 12.62 8.67
C VAL A 13 -0.71 11.74 9.41
N PHE A 14 -0.87 11.56 10.72
CA PHE A 14 0.04 10.76 11.54
C PHE A 14 0.19 9.35 10.98
N VAL A 15 -0.94 8.72 10.67
CA VAL A 15 -1.01 7.38 10.12
C VAL A 15 -0.31 7.29 8.76
N MET A 16 -0.54 8.27 7.86
CA MET A 16 0.10 8.30 6.54
C MET A 16 1.62 8.50 6.63
N LEU A 17 2.08 9.30 7.59
CA LEU A 17 3.50 9.58 7.78
C LEU A 17 4.29 8.38 8.29
N ASP A 18 3.64 7.35 8.84
CA ASP A 18 4.30 6.16 9.36
C ASP A 18 5.25 5.50 8.36
N SER A 19 4.74 5.15 7.19
CA SER A 19 5.50 4.45 6.16
C SER A 19 6.46 5.35 5.37
N ARG A 20 6.45 6.67 5.61
CA ARG A 20 7.31 7.66 4.94
C ARG A 20 8.42 8.20 5.85
N LEU A 21 8.14 8.39 7.15
CA LEU A 21 9.07 8.98 8.12
C LEU A 21 9.46 8.01 9.24
N LEU A 22 8.55 7.14 9.70
CA LEU A 22 8.75 6.31 10.89
C LEU A 22 9.27 4.89 10.57
N GLY A 23 9.47 4.58 9.29
CA GLY A 23 10.04 3.29 8.88
C GLY A 23 9.04 2.13 8.85
N ARG A 24 7.74 2.41 8.63
CA ARG A 24 6.66 1.41 8.49
C ARG A 24 6.42 0.60 9.78
N LEU A 25 6.00 1.28 10.84
CA LEU A 25 5.54 0.63 12.07
C LEU A 25 4.13 0.01 11.92
N ASN A 26 3.51 0.16 10.74
CA ASN A 26 2.20 -0.33 10.35
C ASN A 26 1.03 0.40 11.01
N PHE A 27 1.21 1.66 11.42
CA PHE A 27 0.09 2.48 11.91
C PHE A 27 -0.98 2.70 10.83
N GLU A 28 -0.61 2.59 9.55
CA GLU A 28 -1.50 2.65 8.37
C GLU A 28 -2.48 1.48 8.21
N ARG A 29 -2.37 0.43 9.04
CA ARG A 29 -3.32 -0.69 9.05
C ARG A 29 -4.71 -0.23 9.52
N PRO A 30 -5.78 -0.51 8.75
CA PRO A 30 -7.17 -0.18 9.12
C PRO A 30 -7.57 -0.50 10.57
N LEU A 31 -7.07 -1.61 11.15
CA LEU A 31 -7.35 -1.94 12.54
C LEU A 31 -6.84 -0.86 13.52
N ILE A 32 -5.60 -0.42 13.35
CA ILE A 32 -4.98 0.59 14.21
C ILE A 32 -5.63 1.95 13.96
N VAL A 33 -5.91 2.27 12.70
CA VAL A 33 -6.62 3.49 12.31
C VAL A 33 -7.99 3.57 12.99
N GLY A 34 -8.80 2.52 12.89
CA GLY A 34 -10.12 2.46 13.51
C GLY A 34 -10.05 2.60 15.03
N THR A 35 -9.01 2.04 15.65
CA THR A 35 -8.73 2.20 17.09
C THR A 35 -8.44 3.65 17.46
N LEU A 36 -7.57 4.34 16.70
CA LEU A 36 -7.21 5.74 16.94
C LEU A 36 -8.42 6.68 16.74
N VAL A 37 -9.22 6.43 15.71
CA VAL A 37 -10.45 7.19 15.45
C VAL A 37 -11.50 6.94 16.54
N GLY A 38 -11.68 5.69 16.97
CA GLY A 38 -12.56 5.33 18.07
C GLY A 38 -12.18 6.00 19.38
N LEU A 39 -10.89 6.02 19.71
CA LEU A 39 -10.35 6.73 20.87
C LEU A 39 -10.61 8.24 20.79
N ALA A 40 -10.40 8.86 19.62
CA ALA A 40 -10.62 10.29 19.42
C ALA A 40 -12.11 10.70 19.50
N LEU A 41 -13.03 9.80 19.12
CA LEU A 41 -14.46 10.05 19.14
C LEU A 41 -15.17 9.54 20.39
N GLY A 42 -14.49 8.76 21.25
CA GLY A 42 -15.01 8.26 22.52
C GLY A 42 -15.74 6.92 22.45
N ASP A 43 -15.68 6.20 21.33
CA ASP A 43 -16.27 4.86 21.14
C ASP A 43 -15.21 3.90 20.59
N LEU A 44 -14.42 3.34 21.52
CA LEU A 44 -13.31 2.45 21.20
C LEU A 44 -13.79 1.10 20.65
N GLU A 45 -14.89 0.57 21.18
CA GLU A 45 -15.44 -0.73 20.78
C GLU A 45 -15.90 -0.70 19.32
N LYS A 46 -16.69 0.32 18.94
CA LYS A 46 -17.06 0.49 17.53
C LYS A 46 -15.86 0.78 16.65
N GLY A 47 -14.91 1.60 17.13
CA GLY A 47 -13.66 1.86 16.40
C GLY A 47 -12.89 0.59 16.05
N LEU A 48 -12.75 -0.32 17.01
CA LEU A 48 -12.12 -1.62 16.84
C LEU A 48 -12.91 -2.53 15.89
N LEU A 49 -14.23 -2.62 16.05
CA LEU A 49 -15.08 -3.47 15.21
C LEU A 49 -15.04 -3.05 13.74
N VAL A 50 -15.16 -1.74 13.47
CA VAL A 50 -15.11 -1.20 12.11
C VAL A 50 -13.71 -1.35 11.53
N GLY A 51 -12.66 -1.01 12.30
CA GLY A 51 -11.27 -1.16 11.88
C GLY A 51 -10.92 -2.61 11.53
N ALA A 52 -11.32 -3.58 12.35
CA ALA A 52 -11.13 -5.00 12.09
C ALA A 52 -11.86 -5.48 10.84
N SER A 53 -13.08 -4.98 10.61
CA SER A 53 -13.87 -5.34 9.42
C SER A 53 -13.20 -4.85 8.12
N ILE A 54 -12.70 -3.60 8.13
CA ILE A 54 -11.98 -3.03 6.99
C ILE A 54 -10.62 -3.74 6.79
N GLU A 55 -9.94 -4.06 7.89
CA GLU A 55 -8.68 -4.82 7.85
C GLU A 55 -8.85 -6.15 7.11
N LEU A 56 -9.87 -6.93 7.45
CA LEU A 56 -10.15 -8.24 6.84
C LEU A 56 -10.30 -8.15 5.31
N ILE A 57 -10.95 -7.10 4.82
CA ILE A 57 -11.13 -6.88 3.38
C ILE A 57 -9.82 -6.39 2.75
N SER A 58 -9.02 -5.60 3.48
CA SER A 58 -7.73 -5.10 3.01
C SER A 58 -6.65 -6.19 2.91
N LEU A 59 -6.80 -7.35 3.56
CA LEU A 59 -5.82 -8.45 3.49
C LEU A 59 -5.61 -8.98 2.07
N GLY A 60 -6.63 -8.91 1.22
CA GLY A 60 -6.53 -9.31 -0.19
C GLY A 60 -5.93 -8.24 -1.10
N VAL A 61 -5.72 -7.03 -0.57
CA VAL A 61 -5.33 -5.84 -1.32
C VAL A 61 -3.84 -5.61 -1.11
N VAL A 62 -3.03 -6.09 -2.06
CA VAL A 62 -1.57 -6.01 -1.98
C VAL A 62 -1.04 -5.09 -3.07
N GLN A 63 -0.12 -4.20 -2.71
CA GLN A 63 0.61 -3.40 -3.69
C GLN A 63 1.58 -4.29 -4.47
N VAL A 64 1.43 -4.29 -5.80
CA VAL A 64 2.36 -4.98 -6.69
C VAL A 64 3.06 -3.96 -7.58
N GLY A 65 4.38 -3.88 -7.43
CA GLY A 65 5.20 -2.91 -8.16
C GLY A 65 4.70 -1.48 -7.92
N ALA A 66 4.48 -0.74 -9.01
CA ALA A 66 3.97 0.62 -8.94
C ALA A 66 2.43 0.72 -8.93
N ALA A 67 1.72 -0.41 -8.99
CA ALA A 67 0.26 -0.44 -8.92
C ALA A 67 -0.20 -0.11 -7.51
N VAL A 68 -0.72 1.10 -7.32
CA VAL A 68 -1.24 1.51 -6.02
C VAL A 68 -2.63 0.89 -5.84
N PRO A 69 -2.84 0.07 -4.80
CA PRO A 69 -4.16 -0.46 -4.50
C PRO A 69 -5.10 0.62 -3.95
N ALA A 70 -6.35 0.25 -3.72
CA ALA A 70 -7.32 1.09 -3.01
C ALA A 70 -6.76 1.53 -1.64
N ASP A 71 -6.91 2.82 -1.32
CA ASP A 71 -6.39 3.41 -0.09
C ASP A 71 -7.31 3.09 1.10
N MET A 72 -7.17 1.87 1.62
CA MET A 72 -7.97 1.38 2.73
C MET A 72 -7.70 2.17 4.03
N THR A 73 -6.56 2.83 4.16
CA THR A 73 -6.21 3.65 5.32
C THR A 73 -7.09 4.91 5.36
N LEU A 74 -7.19 5.63 4.25
CA LEU A 74 -8.06 6.80 4.13
C LEU A 74 -9.55 6.40 4.26
N GLY A 75 -9.93 5.28 3.64
CA GLY A 75 -11.25 4.65 3.81
C GLY A 75 -11.57 4.34 5.28
N ALA A 76 -10.62 3.76 6.01
CA ALA A 76 -10.79 3.40 7.42
C ALA A 76 -11.02 4.60 8.33
N VAL A 77 -10.29 5.71 8.12
CA VAL A 77 -10.49 6.92 8.94
C VAL A 77 -11.93 7.42 8.79
N ILE A 78 -12.38 7.63 7.56
CA ILE A 78 -13.67 8.27 7.30
C ILE A 78 -14.83 7.31 7.61
N ALA A 79 -14.74 6.03 7.25
CA ALA A 79 -15.78 5.05 7.53
C ALA A 79 -15.98 4.82 9.03
N THR A 80 -14.88 4.74 9.79
CA THR A 80 -14.95 4.60 11.25
C THR A 80 -15.54 5.84 11.88
N ALA A 81 -15.10 7.03 11.45
CA ALA A 81 -15.65 8.28 11.94
C ALA A 81 -17.16 8.40 11.66
N PHE A 82 -17.58 8.05 10.44
CA PHE A 82 -18.99 8.02 10.07
C PHE A 82 -19.77 7.07 10.96
N ALA A 83 -19.36 5.81 11.09
CA ALA A 83 -20.07 4.80 11.88
C ALA A 83 -20.29 5.22 13.33
N ILE A 84 -19.30 5.88 13.95
CA ILE A 84 -19.41 6.38 15.32
C ILE A 84 -20.36 7.58 15.39
N LEU A 85 -20.21 8.55 14.48
CA LEU A 85 -21.00 9.79 14.50
C LEU A 85 -22.48 9.57 14.10
N SER A 86 -22.76 8.65 13.19
CA SER A 86 -24.11 8.31 12.73
C SER A 86 -24.77 7.20 13.57
N GLY A 87 -24.00 6.52 14.42
CA GLY A 87 -24.46 5.34 15.16
C GLY A 87 -24.69 4.11 14.28
N SER A 88 -24.18 4.10 13.04
CA SER A 88 -24.32 2.97 12.11
C SER A 88 -23.50 1.75 12.53
N ASN A 89 -23.84 0.59 11.95
CA ASN A 89 -23.09 -0.65 12.14
C ASN A 89 -21.85 -0.72 11.23
N ALA A 90 -20.97 -1.70 11.47
CA ALA A 90 -19.76 -1.91 10.69
C ALA A 90 -20.05 -2.20 9.20
N GLU A 91 -21.13 -2.94 8.90
CA GLU A 91 -21.53 -3.25 7.52
C GLU A 91 -21.86 -1.98 6.72
N THR A 92 -22.58 -1.02 7.32
CA THR A 92 -22.86 0.26 6.68
C THR A 92 -21.56 1.05 6.46
N ALA A 93 -20.64 1.02 7.44
CA ALA A 93 -19.33 1.66 7.33
C ALA A 93 -18.53 1.12 6.14
N LEU A 94 -18.58 -0.19 5.89
CA LEU A 94 -17.90 -0.84 4.76
C LEU A 94 -18.40 -0.33 3.41
N THR A 95 -19.71 -0.07 3.27
CA THR A 95 -20.28 0.43 2.01
C THR A 95 -19.74 1.81 1.64
N ILE A 96 -19.37 2.62 2.64
CA ILE A 96 -18.77 3.94 2.48
C ILE A 96 -17.25 3.85 2.33
N ALA A 97 -16.61 2.89 3.01
CA ALA A 97 -15.16 2.73 3.00
C ALA A 97 -14.60 2.48 1.59
N ILE A 98 -15.27 1.64 0.79
CA ILE A 98 -14.76 1.23 -0.53
C ILE A 98 -14.71 2.41 -1.53
N PRO A 99 -15.80 3.17 -1.76
CA PRO A 99 -15.73 4.35 -2.64
C PRO A 99 -14.68 5.37 -2.21
N ILE A 100 -14.56 5.58 -0.89
CA ILE A 100 -13.58 6.51 -0.33
C ILE A 100 -12.15 6.00 -0.54
N ALA A 101 -11.90 4.69 -0.38
CA ALA A 101 -10.60 4.10 -0.62
C ALA A 101 -10.19 4.22 -2.10
N ILE A 102 -11.15 4.08 -3.02
CA ILE A 102 -10.93 4.32 -4.46
C ILE A 102 -10.58 5.79 -4.70
N LEU A 103 -11.33 6.73 -4.11
CA LEU A 103 -10.99 8.16 -4.20
C LEU A 103 -9.58 8.44 -3.67
N GLY A 104 -9.22 7.88 -2.52
CA GLY A 104 -7.89 8.00 -1.94
C GLY A 104 -6.80 7.44 -2.87
N GLN A 105 -7.06 6.32 -3.54
CA GLN A 105 -6.17 5.78 -4.56
C GLN A 105 -5.99 6.75 -5.74
N LEU A 106 -7.08 7.30 -6.29
CA LEU A 106 -7.01 8.25 -7.41
C LEU A 106 -6.21 9.51 -7.02
N LEU A 107 -6.50 10.09 -5.85
CA LEU A 107 -5.73 11.21 -5.28
C LEU A 107 -4.26 10.85 -5.07
N GLY A 108 -3.99 9.64 -4.59
CA GLY A 108 -2.65 9.12 -4.40
C GLY A 108 -1.85 9.01 -5.69
N ILE A 109 -2.47 8.54 -6.78
CA ILE A 109 -1.81 8.46 -8.09
C ILE A 109 -1.54 9.87 -8.63
N LEU A 110 -2.51 10.78 -8.56
CA LEU A 110 -2.32 12.19 -8.96
C LEU A 110 -1.18 12.85 -8.19
N MET A 111 -1.12 12.67 -6.87
CA MET A 111 -0.04 13.24 -6.06
C MET A 111 1.32 12.63 -6.37
N ARG A 112 1.40 11.32 -6.69
CA ARG A 112 2.65 10.72 -7.16
C ARG A 112 3.12 11.33 -8.48
N THR A 113 2.21 11.65 -9.39
CA THR A 113 2.55 12.39 -10.62
C THR A 113 3.09 13.79 -10.31
N VAL A 114 2.47 14.52 -9.38
CA VAL A 114 2.97 15.83 -8.94
C VAL A 114 4.35 15.70 -8.30
N LEU A 115 4.56 14.72 -7.43
CA LEU A 115 5.84 14.48 -6.77
C LEU A 115 6.95 14.09 -7.75
N ALA A 116 6.63 13.35 -8.82
CA ALA A 116 7.60 13.05 -9.87
C ALA A 116 8.17 14.32 -10.52
N SER A 117 7.35 15.38 -10.67
CA SER A 117 7.83 16.67 -11.16
C SER A 117 8.82 17.34 -10.19
N LEU A 118 8.62 17.17 -8.88
CA LEU A 118 9.56 17.67 -7.87
C LEU A 118 10.88 16.92 -7.90
N THR A 119 10.87 15.63 -8.24
CA THR A 119 12.09 14.83 -8.43
C THR A 119 12.94 15.39 -9.57
N HIS A 120 12.34 15.69 -10.72
CA HIS A 120 13.09 16.35 -11.82
C HIS A 120 13.68 17.70 -11.41
N ARG A 121 12.98 18.46 -10.56
CA ARG A 121 13.53 19.72 -10.03
C ARG A 121 14.68 19.47 -9.04
N ALA A 122 14.61 18.39 -8.27
CA ALA A 122 15.69 17.98 -7.39
C ALA A 122 16.95 17.62 -8.20
N ASP A 123 16.82 16.90 -9.31
CA ASP A 123 17.95 16.57 -10.19
C ASP A 123 18.70 17.82 -10.66
N ALA A 124 17.97 18.82 -11.17
CA ALA A 124 18.57 20.10 -11.57
C ALA A 124 19.28 20.83 -10.40
N LEU A 125 18.73 20.74 -9.18
CA LEU A 125 19.36 21.34 -7.99
C LEU A 125 20.60 20.58 -7.51
N ILE A 126 20.70 19.28 -7.80
CA ILE A 126 21.89 18.47 -7.55
C ILE A 126 23.02 18.90 -8.49
N GLU A 127 22.72 19.09 -9.78
CA GLU A 127 23.69 19.60 -10.77
C GLU A 127 24.22 21.00 -10.39
N GLU A 128 23.36 21.84 -9.80
CA GLU A 128 23.72 23.16 -9.28
C GLU A 128 24.46 23.12 -7.91
N GLY A 129 24.70 21.94 -7.33
CA GLY A 129 25.36 21.77 -6.03
C GLY A 129 24.55 22.24 -4.81
N LYS A 130 23.23 22.45 -4.96
CA LYS A 130 22.34 23.03 -3.93
C LYS A 130 21.70 21.98 -3.04
N PHE A 131 22.51 21.14 -2.38
CA PHE A 131 22.05 20.00 -1.58
C PHE A 131 21.05 20.35 -0.46
N LYS A 132 21.20 21.51 0.20
CA LYS A 132 20.24 21.97 1.23
C LYS A 132 18.83 22.16 0.68
N ARG A 133 18.69 22.61 -0.58
CA ARG A 133 17.38 22.79 -1.21
C ARG A 133 16.77 21.45 -1.62
N VAL A 134 17.59 20.51 -2.08
CA VAL A 134 17.19 19.13 -2.36
C VAL A 134 16.64 18.46 -1.10
N GLN A 135 17.34 18.58 0.02
CA GLN A 135 16.86 18.09 1.32
C GLN A 135 15.53 18.72 1.72
N HIS A 136 15.34 20.02 1.48
CA HIS A 136 14.08 20.70 1.77
C HIS A 136 12.92 20.20 0.90
N ILE A 137 13.18 19.91 -0.38
CA ILE A 137 12.18 19.32 -1.28
C ILE A 137 11.76 17.93 -0.78
N HIS A 138 12.73 17.10 -0.42
CA HIS A 138 12.44 15.73 0.01
C HIS A 138 11.76 15.68 1.39
N ILE A 139 12.34 16.36 2.40
CA ILE A 139 11.90 16.27 3.79
C ILE A 139 10.68 17.15 4.07
N VAL A 140 10.65 18.38 3.55
CA VAL A 140 9.61 19.35 3.92
C VAL A 140 8.47 19.31 2.91
N TRP A 141 8.76 19.52 1.63
CA TRP A 141 7.71 19.58 0.61
C TRP A 141 7.02 18.24 0.38
N GLY A 142 7.77 17.14 0.30
CA GLY A 142 7.19 15.79 0.18
C GLY A 142 6.23 15.46 1.33
N THR A 143 6.69 15.68 2.56
CA THR A 143 5.90 15.45 3.78
C THR A 143 4.64 16.31 3.83
N ILE A 144 4.75 17.61 3.53
CA ILE A 144 3.60 18.53 3.54
C ILE A 144 2.57 18.13 2.49
N LEU A 145 2.99 17.80 1.28
CA LEU A 145 2.07 17.39 0.21
C LEU A 145 1.31 16.11 0.57
N TYR A 146 2.00 15.10 1.11
CA TYR A 146 1.34 13.89 1.59
C TYR A 146 0.41 14.15 2.78
N SER A 147 0.82 15.02 3.71
CA SER A 147 -0.01 15.40 4.86
C SER A 147 -1.29 16.09 4.39
N LEU A 148 -1.18 17.03 3.44
CA LEU A 148 -2.33 17.75 2.90
C LEU A 148 -3.27 16.83 2.12
N MET A 149 -2.70 15.86 1.37
CA MET A 149 -3.46 14.86 0.63
C MET A 149 -4.37 14.02 1.52
N TYR A 150 -3.98 13.73 2.76
CA TYR A 150 -4.83 13.00 3.72
C TYR A 150 -5.71 13.95 4.55
N PHE A 151 -5.13 15.06 5.03
CA PHE A 151 -5.84 15.99 5.89
C PHE A 151 -7.08 16.57 5.19
N VAL A 152 -6.94 17.04 3.94
CA VAL A 152 -8.02 17.76 3.24
C VAL A 152 -9.23 16.86 3.00
N PRO A 153 -9.12 15.66 2.40
CA PRO A 153 -10.28 14.79 2.19
C PRO A 153 -10.93 14.36 3.50
N ILE A 154 -10.14 14.02 4.52
CA ILE A 154 -10.67 13.58 5.83
C ILE A 154 -11.41 14.73 6.51
N PHE A 155 -10.82 15.92 6.54
CA PHE A 155 -11.44 17.11 7.12
C PHE A 155 -12.77 17.43 6.41
N LEU A 156 -12.75 17.48 5.08
CA LEU A 156 -13.95 17.78 4.29
C LEU A 156 -15.04 16.73 4.51
N ALA A 157 -14.69 15.45 4.51
CA ALA A 157 -15.62 14.35 4.69
C ALA A 157 -16.33 14.39 6.04
N ILE A 158 -15.60 14.70 7.11
CA ILE A 158 -16.16 14.69 8.47
C ILE A 158 -16.89 16.00 8.78
N TYR A 159 -16.40 17.13 8.27
CA TYR A 159 -17.00 18.44 8.54
C TYR A 159 -18.29 18.68 7.76
N PHE A 160 -18.30 18.34 6.46
CA PHE A 160 -19.44 18.57 5.57
C PHE A 160 -20.30 17.32 5.34
N GLY A 161 -19.86 16.16 5.83
CA GLY A 161 -20.54 14.88 5.66
C GLY A 161 -20.08 14.09 4.43
N THR A 162 -20.41 12.80 4.42
CA THR A 162 -20.00 11.84 3.39
C THR A 162 -20.65 12.13 2.03
N ASP A 163 -21.80 12.81 2.00
CA ASP A 163 -22.50 13.19 0.76
C ASP A 163 -21.71 14.20 -0.08
N LEU A 164 -20.93 15.08 0.56
CA LEU A 164 -20.03 15.99 -0.16
C LEU A 164 -18.94 15.20 -0.87
N VAL A 165 -18.35 14.21 -0.20
CA VAL A 165 -17.29 13.37 -0.78
C VAL A 165 -17.80 12.61 -1.98
N LYS A 166 -19.00 12.01 -1.86
CA LYS A 166 -19.66 11.32 -2.96
C LYS A 166 -19.92 12.26 -4.14
N SER A 167 -20.44 13.46 -3.86
CA SER A 167 -20.70 14.47 -4.89
C SER A 167 -19.42 14.94 -5.60
N ILE A 168 -18.30 15.04 -4.87
CA ILE A 168 -16.98 15.36 -5.45
C ILE A 168 -16.51 14.23 -6.36
N VAL A 169 -16.67 12.97 -5.94
CA VAL A 169 -16.30 11.79 -6.75
C VAL A 169 -17.13 11.74 -8.03
N ASP A 170 -18.45 11.92 -7.89
CA ASP A 170 -19.39 11.91 -9.02
C ASP A 170 -19.16 13.08 -10.00
N ALA A 171 -18.53 14.16 -9.52
CA ALA A 171 -18.13 15.29 -10.36
C ALA A 171 -16.82 15.08 -11.14
N ILE A 172 -16.04 14.03 -10.83
CA ILE A 172 -14.82 13.71 -11.59
C ILE A 172 -15.23 13.14 -12.96
N PRO A 173 -14.80 13.73 -14.08
CA PRO A 173 -15.13 13.21 -15.40
C PRO A 173 -14.64 11.77 -15.61
N GLU A 174 -15.47 10.93 -16.22
CA GLU A 174 -15.18 9.50 -16.47
C GLU A 174 -13.85 9.30 -17.23
N TRP A 175 -13.53 10.18 -18.18
CA TRP A 175 -12.28 10.06 -18.94
C TRP A 175 -11.02 10.17 -18.05
N ILE A 176 -11.08 10.91 -16.94
CA ILE A 176 -9.97 11.04 -15.98
C ILE A 176 -9.85 9.76 -15.16
N THR A 177 -10.97 9.27 -14.62
CA THR A 177 -10.98 8.05 -13.81
C THR A 177 -10.56 6.84 -14.64
N ASP A 178 -11.04 6.74 -15.89
CA ASP A 178 -10.69 5.65 -16.79
C ASP A 178 -9.22 5.72 -17.22
N GLY A 179 -8.71 6.91 -17.54
CA GLY A 179 -7.31 7.11 -17.86
C GLY A 179 -6.38 6.71 -16.70
N LEU A 180 -6.73 7.11 -15.48
CA LEU A 180 -5.95 6.79 -14.28
C LEU A 180 -6.02 5.30 -13.93
N ASN A 181 -7.19 4.68 -14.08
CA ASN A 181 -7.42 3.25 -13.88
C ASN A 181 -6.68 2.40 -14.93
N LEU A 182 -6.64 2.83 -16.19
CA LEU A 182 -5.88 2.14 -17.22
C LEU A 182 -4.38 2.23 -16.92
N ALA A 183 -3.88 3.42 -16.58
CA ALA A 183 -2.49 3.62 -16.19
C ALA A 183 -2.13 2.76 -14.96
N SER A 184 -3.00 2.70 -13.96
CA SER A 184 -2.76 1.90 -12.76
C SER A 184 -2.74 0.40 -13.01
N LYS A 185 -3.47 -0.11 -14.02
CA LYS A 185 -3.45 -1.53 -14.43
C LYS A 185 -2.19 -1.94 -15.18
N LEU A 186 -1.46 -1.00 -15.79
CA LEU A 186 -0.19 -1.27 -16.48
C LEU A 186 1.00 -1.34 -15.52
N LEU A 187 1.00 -0.54 -14.45
CA LEU A 187 2.06 -0.51 -13.43
C LEU A 187 2.39 -1.86 -12.77
N PRO A 188 1.44 -2.75 -12.43
CA PRO A 188 1.76 -4.06 -11.84
C PRO A 188 2.37 -5.00 -12.86
N ALA A 189 1.96 -4.93 -14.14
CA ALA A 189 2.59 -5.73 -15.20
C ALA A 189 4.07 -5.36 -15.36
N TYR A 190 4.40 -4.07 -15.36
CA TYR A 190 5.78 -3.59 -15.35
C TYR A 190 6.54 -4.01 -14.08
N GLY A 191 5.91 -3.91 -12.91
CA GLY A 191 6.49 -4.34 -11.63
C GLY A 191 6.82 -5.82 -11.61
N PHE A 192 5.89 -6.68 -12.01
CA PHE A 192 6.13 -8.12 -12.15
C PHE A 192 7.22 -8.42 -13.18
N ALA A 193 7.25 -7.69 -14.30
CA ALA A 193 8.30 -7.87 -15.31
C ALA A 193 9.69 -7.56 -14.74
N LEU A 194 9.85 -6.49 -13.96
CA LEU A 194 11.12 -6.14 -13.31
C LEU A 194 11.52 -7.17 -12.25
N LEU A 195 10.57 -7.62 -11.41
CA LEU A 195 10.83 -8.67 -10.42
C LEU A 195 11.23 -9.99 -11.09
N LEU A 196 10.48 -10.42 -12.11
CA LEU A 196 10.82 -11.61 -12.88
C LEU A 196 12.17 -11.45 -13.57
N GLN A 197 12.51 -10.28 -14.12
CA GLN A 197 13.84 -10.06 -14.69
C GLN A 197 14.97 -10.33 -13.68
N THR A 198 14.78 -9.99 -12.41
CA THR A 198 15.77 -10.23 -11.35
C THR A 198 15.76 -11.66 -10.78
N MET A 199 14.59 -12.30 -10.66
CA MET A 199 14.44 -13.59 -9.97
C MET A 199 14.39 -14.80 -10.93
N LEU A 200 14.02 -14.58 -12.19
CA LEU A 200 13.67 -15.65 -13.11
C LEU A 200 14.92 -16.22 -13.78
N SER A 201 15.36 -17.38 -13.28
CA SER A 201 16.35 -18.21 -13.95
C SER A 201 15.67 -19.34 -14.74
N LYS A 202 16.41 -19.96 -15.67
CA LYS A 202 15.92 -21.15 -16.41
C LYS A 202 15.45 -22.28 -15.47
N LYS A 203 16.04 -22.39 -14.27
CA LYS A 203 15.68 -23.39 -13.25
C LYS A 203 14.37 -23.05 -12.53
N MET A 204 14.02 -21.77 -12.41
CA MET A 204 12.81 -21.31 -11.71
C MET A 204 11.57 -21.24 -12.61
N MET A 205 11.74 -21.34 -13.93
CA MET A 205 10.64 -21.30 -14.91
C MET A 205 9.52 -22.32 -14.64
N PRO A 206 9.81 -23.59 -14.30
CA PRO A 206 8.76 -24.56 -14.04
C PRO A 206 7.92 -24.19 -12.81
N PHE A 207 8.54 -23.63 -11.77
CA PHE A 207 7.84 -23.18 -10.56
C PHE A 207 6.95 -21.97 -10.86
N LEU A 208 7.39 -21.05 -11.72
CA LEU A 208 6.59 -19.91 -12.16
C LEU A 208 5.34 -20.38 -12.92
N VAL A 209 5.52 -21.26 -13.91
CA VAL A 209 4.41 -21.79 -14.72
C VAL A 209 3.45 -22.60 -13.86
N LEU A 210 3.96 -23.43 -12.94
CA LEU A 210 3.15 -24.18 -11.99
C LEU A 210 2.31 -23.25 -11.11
N GLY A 211 2.92 -22.22 -10.52
CA GLY A 211 2.21 -21.22 -9.71
C GLY A 211 1.15 -20.46 -10.50
N PHE A 212 1.44 -20.13 -11.77
CA PHE A 212 0.49 -19.49 -12.68
C PHE A 212 -0.73 -20.39 -12.94
N LEU A 213 -0.51 -21.66 -13.27
CA LEU A 213 -1.60 -22.61 -13.53
C LEU A 213 -2.45 -22.86 -12.29
N ILE A 214 -1.82 -23.02 -11.11
CA ILE A 214 -2.56 -23.16 -9.85
C ILE A 214 -3.43 -21.92 -9.63
N THR A 215 -2.88 -20.72 -9.78
CA THR A 215 -3.63 -19.47 -9.55
C THR A 215 -4.78 -19.30 -10.57
N ALA A 216 -4.55 -19.63 -11.84
CA ALA A 216 -5.54 -19.47 -12.91
C ALA A 216 -6.73 -20.43 -12.80
N TYR A 217 -6.52 -21.65 -12.31
CA TYR A 217 -7.54 -22.71 -12.36
C TYR A 217 -8.09 -23.16 -10.99
N SER A 218 -7.38 -22.92 -9.88
CA SER A 218 -7.81 -23.44 -8.57
C SER A 218 -8.85 -22.57 -7.85
N GLY A 219 -8.98 -21.29 -8.22
CA GLY A 219 -9.81 -20.33 -7.47
C GLY A 219 -9.32 -20.04 -6.05
N LEU A 220 -8.12 -20.52 -5.68
CA LEU A 220 -7.51 -20.25 -4.37
C LEU A 220 -7.14 -18.76 -4.26
N GLY A 221 -7.39 -18.17 -3.09
CA GLY A 221 -6.90 -16.84 -2.77
C GLY A 221 -5.37 -16.79 -2.76
N ILE A 222 -4.80 -15.59 -2.99
CA ILE A 222 -3.35 -15.35 -3.05
C ILE A 222 -2.64 -15.89 -1.81
N THR A 223 -3.24 -15.73 -0.62
CA THR A 223 -2.73 -16.27 0.65
C THR A 223 -2.61 -17.79 0.63
N GLY A 224 -3.61 -18.49 0.09
CA GLY A 224 -3.59 -19.95 0.00
C GLY A 224 -2.47 -20.44 -0.93
N VAL A 225 -2.33 -19.82 -2.10
CA VAL A 225 -1.25 -20.11 -3.04
C VAL A 225 0.13 -19.85 -2.41
N ALA A 226 0.28 -18.77 -1.65
CA ALA A 226 1.51 -18.43 -0.95
C ALA A 226 1.90 -19.48 0.12
N LEU A 227 0.92 -20.01 0.88
CA LEU A 227 1.18 -21.08 1.86
C LEU A 227 1.69 -22.36 1.18
N PHE A 228 1.04 -22.79 0.09
CA PHE A 228 1.51 -23.95 -0.69
C PHE A 228 2.90 -23.71 -1.27
N ALA A 229 3.16 -22.51 -1.82
CA ALA A 229 4.47 -22.14 -2.34
C ALA A 229 5.54 -22.19 -1.23
N GLY A 230 5.23 -21.74 -0.02
CA GLY A 230 6.13 -21.82 1.14
C GLY A 230 6.49 -23.24 1.54
N ILE A 231 5.51 -24.17 1.52
CA ILE A 231 5.76 -25.59 1.78
C ILE A 231 6.67 -26.18 0.70
N VAL A 232 6.40 -25.91 -0.58
CA VAL A 232 7.24 -26.38 -1.69
C VAL A 232 8.66 -25.83 -1.58
N ALA A 233 8.81 -24.54 -1.28
CA ALA A 233 10.12 -23.91 -1.07
C ALA A 233 10.90 -24.55 0.08
N PHE A 234 10.23 -24.81 1.21
CA PHE A 234 10.83 -25.47 2.37
C PHE A 234 11.28 -26.90 2.07
N VAL A 235 10.47 -27.68 1.34
CA VAL A 235 10.83 -29.04 0.92
C VAL A 235 12.03 -29.00 -0.04
N MET A 236 12.02 -28.10 -1.02
CA MET A 236 13.15 -27.94 -1.95
C MET A 236 14.43 -27.53 -1.24
N TYR A 237 14.34 -26.64 -0.24
CA TYR A 237 15.48 -26.27 0.60
C TYR A 237 16.06 -27.48 1.34
N GLN A 238 15.22 -28.35 1.92
CA GLN A 238 15.71 -29.57 2.58
C GLN A 238 16.40 -30.54 1.61
N ILE A 239 15.86 -30.70 0.40
CA ILE A 239 16.45 -31.58 -0.62
C ILE A 239 17.84 -31.07 -1.05
N GLU A 240 18.00 -29.76 -1.21
CA GLU A 240 19.28 -29.15 -1.56
C GLU A 240 20.29 -29.20 -0.40
N ALA A 241 19.83 -28.96 0.84
CA ALA A 241 20.65 -29.07 2.05
C ALA A 241 21.14 -30.52 2.28
N ASN A 242 20.30 -31.53 2.00
CA ASN A 242 20.70 -32.94 2.10
C ASN A 242 21.67 -33.36 0.99
N LYS A 243 21.60 -32.76 -0.20
CA LYS A 243 22.60 -32.97 -1.26
C LYS A 243 23.97 -32.41 -0.89
N SER A 244 24.00 -31.27 -0.21
CA SER A 244 25.24 -30.62 0.22
C SER A 244 25.86 -31.27 1.46
N GLY A 245 25.08 -31.95 2.31
CA GLY A 245 25.57 -32.76 3.44
C GLY A 245 26.01 -34.20 3.09
N GLY A 246 25.82 -34.65 1.84
CA GLY A 246 26.04 -36.04 1.41
C GLY A 246 27.31 -36.32 0.60
N SER A 247 28.15 -35.31 0.33
CA SER A 247 29.38 -35.46 -0.47
C SER A 247 30.63 -35.55 0.41
N GLY A 248 30.72 -36.60 1.22
CA GLY A 248 32.01 -37.07 1.76
C GLY A 248 32.74 -37.90 0.71
N GLY A 249 33.58 -37.26 -0.12
CA GLY A 249 34.36 -37.98 -1.14
C GLY A 249 35.21 -37.11 -2.08
N SER A 250 36.30 -36.54 -1.55
CA SER A 250 37.61 -36.27 -2.19
C SER A 250 37.72 -35.68 -3.62
N GLY A 251 38.21 -34.43 -3.74
CA GLY A 251 38.89 -33.86 -4.94
C GLY A 251 38.76 -32.33 -5.06
N PRO A 252 39.77 -31.59 -5.56
CA PRO A 252 40.27 -30.36 -4.92
C PRO A 252 39.62 -29.03 -5.33
N ASP A 253 39.61 -28.13 -4.35
CA ASP A 253 39.53 -26.65 -4.36
C ASP A 253 39.14 -25.99 -5.70
N GLN A 254 37.88 -25.58 -5.80
CA GLN A 254 37.46 -24.50 -6.69
C GLN A 254 37.65 -23.17 -5.97
N GLU A 255 38.47 -22.29 -6.54
CA GLU A 255 38.69 -20.91 -6.13
C GLU A 255 37.36 -20.15 -5.94
N PRO A 256 37.27 -19.25 -4.95
CA PRO A 256 36.09 -18.41 -4.77
C PRO A 256 35.96 -17.42 -5.94
N ASP A 257 34.79 -17.45 -6.58
CA ASP A 257 34.38 -16.53 -7.63
C ASP A 257 34.37 -15.10 -7.07
N ALA A 258 35.30 -14.25 -7.53
CA ALA A 258 35.57 -12.91 -7.00
C ALA A 258 34.55 -11.85 -7.48
N LEU A 259 33.26 -12.16 -7.41
CA LEU A 259 32.18 -11.27 -7.88
C LEU A 259 31.05 -11.06 -6.85
N ASP A 260 31.19 -11.55 -5.62
CA ASP A 260 30.22 -11.31 -4.54
C ASP A 260 30.39 -9.95 -3.82
N ASP A 261 31.37 -9.12 -4.22
CA ASP A 261 31.66 -7.80 -3.60
C ASP A 261 31.37 -6.60 -4.53
N LEU A 262 30.25 -6.59 -5.26
CA LEU A 262 29.73 -5.37 -5.93
C LEU A 262 28.24 -5.14 -5.69
#